data_AF-A0A933AHQ4-F1
#
_entry.id   AF-A0A933AHQ4-F1
#
_cell.length_a   1.000
_cell.length_b   1.000
_cell.length_c   1.000
_cell.angle_alpha   90.00
_cell.angle_beta   90.00
_cell.angle_gamma   90.00
#
_symmetry.space_group_name_H-M   'P 1'
#
loop_
_entity.id
_entity.type
_entity.pdbx_description
1 polymer ?
#
loop_
_entity_poly.entity_id
_entity_poly.type
_entity_poly.pdbx_seq_one_letter_code
_entity_poly.pdbx_strand_id
1 'polypeptide(L)'
;MRIISKQVLLGARVSSGLKQKLSKYCETKGVRMNFFVAQAIEEKLEEMAQDQLDIKIVQKRLKSAQFVTHNELQSYLHNRGIKQ
;
A
#
# COMPACT_ATOMS: atom_id res chain seq x y z
N MET A 1 -23.23 -7.73 -23.36
CA MET A 1 -23.07 -8.78 -22.33
C MET A 1 -23.36 -8.16 -20.98
N ARG A 2 -24.44 -8.54 -20.27
CA ARG A 2 -24.64 -8.15 -18.88
C ARG A 2 -23.74 -9.04 -18.03
N ILE A 3 -22.64 -8.50 -17.50
CA ILE A 3 -21.84 -9.18 -16.49
C ILE A 3 -22.67 -9.17 -15.21
N ILE A 4 -23.36 -10.28 -14.93
CA ILE A 4 -24.04 -10.47 -13.65
C ILE A 4 -22.93 -10.81 -12.65
N SER A 5 -22.39 -9.79 -11.98
CA SER A 5 -21.41 -10.00 -10.91
C SER A 5 -22.07 -10.78 -9.78
N LYS A 6 -21.64 -12.03 -9.60
CA LYS A 6 -22.14 -12.92 -8.55
C LYS A 6 -21.71 -12.35 -7.19
N GLN A 7 -22.66 -11.85 -6.42
CA GLN A 7 -22.39 -11.35 -5.07
C GLN A 7 -22.20 -12.53 -4.11
N VAL A 8 -21.15 -12.47 -3.29
CA VAL A 8 -20.85 -13.48 -2.26
C VAL A 8 -20.88 -12.78 -0.91
N LEU A 9 -21.55 -13.38 0.07
CA LEU A 9 -21.60 -12.86 1.44
C LEU A 9 -20.26 -13.15 2.14
N LEU A 10 -19.65 -12.10 2.68
CA LEU A 10 -18.45 -12.20 3.51
C LEU A 10 -18.84 -11.94 4.98
N GLY A 11 -18.77 -12.99 5.81
CA GLY A 11 -18.99 -12.88 7.26
C GLY A 11 -17.66 -12.91 8.00
N ALA A 12 -17.43 -11.92 8.87
CA ALA A 12 -16.25 -11.87 9.73
C ALA A 12 -16.63 -11.40 11.14
N ARG A 13 -15.93 -11.93 12.16
CA ARG A 13 -16.04 -11.43 13.53
C ARG A 13 -15.14 -10.21 13.68
N VAL A 14 -15.68 -9.13 14.21
CA VAL A 14 -14.96 -7.89 14.49
C VAL A 14 -15.18 -7.47 15.94
N SER A 15 -14.28 -6.64 16.47
CA SER A 15 -14.46 -6.08 17.80
C SER A 15 -15.69 -5.16 17.84
N SER A 16 -16.39 -5.15 18.98
CA SER A 16 -17.57 -4.30 19.19
C SER A 16 -17.24 -2.81 18.98
N GLY A 17 -16.09 -2.36 19.47
CA GLY A 17 -15.62 -0.99 19.28
C GLY A 17 -15.39 -0.62 17.81
N LEU A 18 -14.89 -1.54 17.00
CA LEU A 18 -14.72 -1.29 15.56
C LEU A 18 -16.08 -1.16 14.87
N LYS A 19 -17.03 -2.05 15.18
CA LYS A 19 -18.40 -1.96 14.64
C LYS A 19 -19.06 -0.63 15.00
N GLN A 20 -18.92 -0.18 16.24
CA GLN A 20 -19.49 1.11 16.69
C GLN A 20 -18.91 2.29 15.92
N LYS A 21 -17.57 2.33 15.74
CA LYS A 21 -16.90 3.39 14.95
C LYS A 21 -17.37 3.39 13.50
N LEU A 22 -17.45 2.21 12.88
CA LEU A 22 -17.94 2.04 11.52
C LEU A 22 -19.40 2.51 11.37
N SER A 23 -20.28 2.13 12.29
CA SER A 23 -21.68 2.55 12.29
C SER A 23 -21.79 4.06 12.36
N LYS A 24 -21.13 4.69 13.34
CA LYS A 24 -21.15 6.15 13.52
C LYS A 24 -20.62 6.87 12.27
N TYR A 25 -19.53 6.38 11.69
CA TYR A 25 -18.95 6.96 10.47
C TYR A 25 -19.93 6.89 9.29
N CYS A 26 -20.47 5.70 9.02
CA CYS A 26 -21.41 5.46 7.92
C CYS A 26 -22.68 6.30 8.05
N GLU A 27 -23.24 6.38 9.27
CA GLU A 27 -24.41 7.21 9.57
C GLU A 27 -24.11 8.70 9.34
N THR A 28 -22.98 9.19 9.85
CA THR A 28 -22.58 10.61 9.72
C THR A 28 -22.33 11.01 8.27
N LYS A 29 -21.82 10.08 7.45
CA LYS A 29 -21.48 10.32 6.04
C LYS A 29 -22.59 9.94 5.07
N GLY A 30 -23.69 9.36 5.54
CA GLY A 30 -24.79 8.88 4.68
C GLY A 30 -24.38 7.71 3.77
N VAL A 31 -23.41 6.89 4.19
CA VAL A 31 -22.87 5.79 3.39
C VAL A 31 -23.39 4.45 3.92
N ARG A 32 -23.67 3.50 3.02
CA ARG A 32 -24.06 2.14 3.42
C ARG A 32 -22.84 1.36 3.91
N MET A 33 -22.95 0.76 5.09
CA MET A 33 -21.89 -0.06 5.71
C MET A 33 -21.30 -1.10 4.76
N ASN A 34 -22.14 -1.88 4.08
CA ASN A 34 -21.67 -2.95 3.19
C ASN A 34 -20.86 -2.40 2.01
N PHE A 35 -21.27 -1.25 1.47
CA PHE A 35 -20.56 -0.58 0.39
C PHE A 35 -19.20 -0.07 0.89
N PHE A 36 -19.20 0.61 2.04
CA PHE A 36 -17.98 1.11 2.66
C PHE A 36 -16.97 -0.01 2.94
N VAL A 37 -17.41 -1.12 3.52
CA VAL A 37 -16.54 -2.26 3.83
C VAL A 37 -16.01 -2.92 2.56
N ALA A 38 -16.85 -3.10 1.54
CA ALA A 38 -16.41 -3.67 0.26
C ALA A 38 -15.34 -2.79 -0.40
N GLN A 39 -15.59 -1.47 -0.50
CA GLN A 39 -14.65 -0.52 -1.07
C GLN A 39 -13.34 -0.46 -0.28
N ALA A 40 -13.41 -0.41 1.05
CA ALA A 40 -12.22 -0.39 1.89
C ALA A 40 -11.36 -1.65 1.76
N ILE A 41 -11.99 -2.81 1.52
CA ILE A 41 -11.27 -4.07 1.25
C ILE A 41 -10.60 -4.01 -0.14
N GLU A 42 -11.30 -3.54 -1.17
CA GLU A 42 -10.73 -3.37 -2.52
C GLU A 42 -9.51 -2.43 -2.49
N GLU A 43 -9.65 -1.24 -1.90
CA GLU A 43 -8.57 -0.27 -1.74
C GLU A 43 -7.38 -0.88 -0.99
N LYS A 44 -7.64 -1.64 0.08
CA LYS A 44 -6.55 -2.26 0.85
C LYS A 44 -5.82 -3.35 0.08
N LEU A 45 -6.52 -4.13 -0.74
CA LEU A 45 -5.91 -5.16 -1.58
C LEU A 45 -5.03 -4.54 -2.68
N GLU A 46 -5.46 -3.42 -3.26
CA GLU A 46 -4.67 -2.67 -4.24
C GLU A 46 -3.39 -2.09 -3.62
N GLU A 47 -3.50 -1.47 -2.44
CA GLU A 47 -2.34 -0.97 -1.69
C GLU A 47 -1.33 -2.09 -1.42
N MET A 48 -1.81 -3.25 -0.92
CA MET A 48 -0.94 -4.40 -0.65
C MET A 48 -0.26 -4.94 -1.92
N ALA A 49 -0.94 -4.91 -3.07
CA ALA A 49 -0.36 -5.32 -4.34
C ALA A 49 0.75 -4.36 -4.80
N GLN A 50 0.55 -3.04 -4.62
CA GLN A 50 1.55 -2.02 -4.93
C GLN A 50 2.78 -2.16 -4.02
N ASP A 51 2.57 -2.29 -2.70
CA ASP A 51 3.66 -2.51 -1.74
C ASP A 51 4.50 -3.74 -2.10
N GLN A 52 3.84 -4.82 -2.52
CA GLN A 52 4.54 -6.04 -2.91
C GLN A 52 5.38 -5.85 -4.18
N LEU A 53 4.91 -5.04 -5.14
CA LEU A 53 5.68 -4.69 -6.33
C LEU A 53 6.89 -3.84 -5.98
N ASP A 54 6.72 -2.85 -5.11
CA ASP A 54 7.81 -1.98 -4.65
C ASP A 54 8.90 -2.78 -3.92
N ILE A 55 8.51 -3.68 -3.02
CA ILE A 55 9.44 -4.60 -2.35
C ILE A 55 10.22 -5.42 -3.38
N LYS A 56 9.55 -5.97 -4.41
CA LYS A 56 10.23 -6.73 -5.47
C LYS A 56 11.21 -5.87 -6.26
N ILE A 57 10.86 -4.63 -6.57
CA ILE A 57 11.73 -3.69 -7.27
C ILE A 57 12.97 -3.37 -6.42
N VAL A 58 12.79 -3.04 -5.15
CA VAL A 58 13.90 -2.77 -4.21
C VAL A 58 14.82 -3.98 -4.08
N GLN A 59 14.26 -5.17 -3.87
CA GLN A 59 15.04 -6.41 -3.79
C GLN A 59 15.83 -6.68 -5.07
N LYS A 60 15.23 -6.46 -6.25
CA LYS A 60 15.92 -6.61 -7.53
C LYS A 60 17.07 -5.62 -7.66
N ARG A 61 16.84 -4.35 -7.32
CA ARG A 61 17.87 -3.30 -7.35
C ARG A 61 19.03 -3.63 -6.40
N LEU A 62 18.75 -4.11 -5.19
CA LEU A 62 19.78 -4.52 -4.23
C LEU A 62 20.63 -5.68 -4.74
N LYS A 63 20.04 -6.68 -5.40
CA LYS A 63 20.79 -7.81 -5.97
C LYS A 63 21.77 -7.39 -7.07
N SER A 64 21.42 -6.37 -7.84
CA SER A 64 22.27 -5.85 -8.92
C SER A 64 23.01 -4.57 -8.55
N ALA A 65 23.00 -4.15 -7.29
CA ALA A 65 23.59 -2.91 -6.86
C ALA A 65 25.13 -3.00 -6.89
N GLN A 66 25.76 -2.08 -7.61
CA GLN A 66 27.19 -1.80 -7.46
C GLN A 66 27.33 -0.70 -6.41
N PHE A 67 27.76 -1.07 -5.22
CA PHE A 67 28.03 -0.12 -4.16
C PHE A 67 29.44 0.43 -4.33
N VAL A 68 29.56 1.75 -4.41
CA VAL A 68 30.86 2.42 -4.35
C VAL A 68 31.30 2.54 -2.89
N THR A 69 32.59 2.37 -2.66
CA THR A 69 33.22 2.60 -1.37
C THR A 69 33.21 4.08 -1.01
N HIS A 70 33.43 4.39 0.27
CA HIS A 70 33.54 5.77 0.72
C HIS A 70 34.64 6.55 -0.02
N ASN A 71 35.79 5.91 -0.26
CA ASN A 71 36.92 6.55 -0.94
C ASN A 71 36.63 6.84 -2.43
N GLU A 72 35.93 5.95 -3.12
CA GLU A 72 35.49 6.16 -4.50
C GLU A 72 34.48 7.32 -4.58
N LEU A 73 33.55 7.40 -3.62
CA LEU A 73 32.61 8.51 -3.51
C LEU A 73 33.32 9.84 -3.25
N GLN A 74 34.26 9.87 -2.30
CA GLN A 74 35.04 11.08 -1.98
C GLN A 74 35.85 11.56 -3.19
N SER A 75 36.50 10.64 -3.89
CA SER A 75 37.27 10.95 -5.11
C SER A 75 36.37 11.52 -6.21
N TYR A 76 35.19 10.92 -6.41
CA TYR A 76 34.20 11.41 -7.37
C TYR A 76 33.71 12.84 -7.04
N LEU A 77 33.40 13.11 -5.77
CA LEU A 77 32.91 14.43 -5.34
C LEU A 77 33.99 15.50 -5.43
N HIS A 78 35.22 15.16 -5.04
CA HIS A 78 36.38 16.03 -5.20
C HIS A 78 36.60 16.40 -6.68
N ASN A 79 36.55 15.42 -7.59
CA ASN A 79 36.69 15.64 -9.04
C ASN A 79 35.58 16.51 -9.64
N ARG A 80 34.41 16.59 -8.99
CA ARG A 80 33.30 17.47 -9.39
C ARG A 80 33.31 18.84 -8.70
N GLY A 81 34.32 19.13 -7.87
CA GLY A 81 34.42 20.39 -7.14
C GLY A 81 33.35 20.58 -6.06
N ILE A 82 32.66 19.50 -5.67
CA ILE A 82 31.66 19.54 -4.61
C ILE A 82 32.40 19.38 -3.29
N LYS A 83 32.45 20.45 -2.50
CA LYS A 83 33.05 20.43 -1.16
C LYS A 83 32.06 19.80 -0.18
N GLN A 84 32.53 18.80 0.57
CA GLN A 84 31.83 18.25 1.74
C GLN A 84 32.12 19.10 2.98
#